data_AF-A0A0D6M7N8-F1
#
_entry.id   AF-A0A0D6M7N8-F1
#
_cell.length_a   1.000
_cell.length_b   1.000
_cell.length_c   1.000
_cell.angle_alpha   90.00
_cell.angle_beta   90.00
_cell.angle_gamma   90.00
#
_symmetry.space_group_name_H-M   'P 1'
#
loop_
_entity.id
_entity.type
_entity.pdbx_description
1 polymer ?
#
loop_
_entity_poly.entity_id
_entity_poly.type
_entity_poly.pdbx_seq_one_letter_code
_entity_poly.pdbx_strand_id
1 'polypeptide(L)'
;MVHYKLTYFNGRGLGECARQLFALADQQYEDIRVTHEEFPNIKPTRDKFLGFITKFLKKNSSGFLVGDSVTWVDLLVAEHASDIQSKVPEYLEGFPEVKAHMEKVRSIPKLKKWIESRPASVF
;
A
#
# COMPACT_ATOMS: atom_id res chain seq x y z
N MET A 1 4.34 -15.30 25.08
CA MET A 1 3.05 -15.02 24.40
C MET A 1 3.33 -13.91 23.39
N VAL A 2 2.90 -14.05 22.14
CA VAL A 2 3.19 -13.05 21.10
C VAL A 2 2.34 -11.81 21.34
N HIS A 3 2.94 -10.63 21.31
CA HIS A 3 2.23 -9.36 21.43
C HIS A 3 2.07 -8.75 20.03
N TYR A 4 0.82 -8.61 19.57
CA TYR A 4 0.50 -8.07 18.25
C TYR A 4 0.26 -6.56 18.33
N LYS A 5 0.80 -5.82 17.35
CA LYS A 5 0.52 -4.40 17.13
C LYS A 5 -0.09 -4.22 15.75
N LEU A 6 -1.20 -3.50 15.66
CA LEU A 6 -1.85 -3.12 14.42
C LEU A 6 -1.70 -1.61 14.23
N THR A 7 -0.87 -1.19 13.28
CA THR A 7 -0.60 0.23 13.02
C THR A 7 -1.15 0.65 11.66
N TYR A 8 -2.00 1.68 11.62
CA TYR A 8 -2.62 2.17 10.37
C TYR A 8 -3.07 3.62 10.49
N PHE A 9 -3.24 4.30 9.34
CA PHE A 9 -3.76 5.67 9.31
C PHE A 9 -5.19 5.74 9.84
N ASN A 10 -5.53 6.84 10.53
CA ASN A 10 -6.88 7.03 11.09
C ASN A 10 -7.96 7.26 10.00
N GLY A 11 -8.32 6.20 9.29
CA GLY A 11 -9.40 6.14 8.32
C GLY A 11 -10.18 4.84 8.52
N ARG A 12 -11.52 4.91 8.58
CA ARG A 12 -12.39 3.79 8.96
C ARG A 12 -12.11 2.50 8.18
N GLY A 13 -11.83 2.59 6.87
CA GLY A 13 -11.57 1.42 6.01
C GLY A 13 -10.16 0.83 6.16
N LEU A 14 -9.19 1.64 6.60
CA LEU A 14 -7.82 1.20 6.80
C LEU A 14 -7.79 0.43 8.14
N GLY A 15 -7.37 -0.83 8.14
CA GLY A 15 -7.26 -1.64 9.36
C GLY A 15 -8.53 -2.36 9.84
N GLU A 16 -9.72 -2.05 9.32
CA GLU A 16 -10.99 -2.68 9.78
C GLU A 16 -10.98 -4.21 9.63
N CYS A 17 -10.56 -4.73 8.47
CA CYS A 17 -10.50 -6.17 8.25
C CYS A 17 -9.57 -6.87 9.27
N ALA A 18 -8.43 -6.26 9.60
CA ALA A 18 -7.51 -6.80 10.58
C ALA A 18 -8.12 -6.78 12.00
N ARG A 19 -8.83 -5.71 12.38
CA ARG A 19 -9.54 -5.64 13.67
C ARG A 19 -10.65 -6.70 13.78
N GLN A 20 -11.41 -6.93 12.71
CA GLN A 20 -12.41 -7.99 12.67
C GLN A 20 -11.78 -9.38 12.86
N LEU A 21 -10.63 -9.65 12.22
CA LEU A 21 -9.91 -10.91 12.40
C LEU A 21 -9.45 -11.11 13.85
N PHE A 22 -8.89 -10.07 14.49
CA PHE A 22 -8.50 -10.15 15.90
C PHE A 22 -9.69 -10.39 16.83
N ALA A 23 -10.83 -9.71 16.58
CA ALA A 23 -12.05 -9.91 17.34
C ALA A 23 -12.62 -11.32 17.19
N LEU A 24 -12.64 -11.88 15.97
CA LEU A 24 -13.08 -13.25 15.71
C LEU A 24 -12.21 -14.31 16.38
N ALA A 25 -10.90 -14.03 16.52
CA ALA A 25 -9.93 -14.94 17.12
C ALA A 25 -9.80 -14.78 18.64
N ASP A 26 -10.54 -13.86 19.26
CA ASP A 26 -10.38 -13.44 20.66
C ASP A 26 -8.91 -13.13 21.03
N GLN A 27 -8.18 -12.55 20.07
CA GLN A 27 -6.76 -12.29 20.17
C GLN A 27 -6.52 -10.82 20.55
N GLN A 28 -5.87 -10.59 21.69
CA GLN A 28 -5.47 -9.26 22.14
C GLN A 28 -4.39 -8.67 21.21
N TYR A 29 -4.51 -7.37 20.93
CA TYR A 29 -3.57 -6.59 20.12
C TYR A 29 -3.58 -5.11 20.55
N GLU A 30 -2.50 -4.40 20.25
CA GLU A 30 -2.40 -2.94 20.39
C GLU A 30 -2.92 -2.26 19.11
N ASP A 31 -4.00 -1.47 19.21
CA ASP A 31 -4.55 -0.65 18.11
C ASP A 31 -3.85 0.71 18.10
N ILE A 32 -2.95 0.92 17.13
CA ILE A 32 -2.16 2.14 16.98
C ILE A 32 -2.63 2.88 15.72
N ARG A 33 -3.34 3.98 15.91
CA ARG A 33 -3.81 4.83 14.81
C ARG A 33 -2.90 6.01 14.67
N VAL A 34 -2.38 6.22 13.47
CA VAL A 34 -1.48 7.34 13.18
C VAL A 34 -2.20 8.46 12.46
N THR A 35 -1.91 9.70 12.87
CA THR A 35 -2.26 10.90 12.12
C THR A 35 -1.28 11.10 10.95
N HIS A 36 -1.59 12.04 10.05
CA HIS A 36 -0.65 12.40 8.98
C HIS A 36 0.66 13.00 9.56
N GLU A 37 0.57 13.73 10.66
CA GLU A 37 1.73 14.36 11.33
C GLU A 37 2.65 13.31 11.97
N GLU A 38 2.11 12.16 12.36
CA GLU A 38 2.85 11.03 12.92
C GLU A 38 3.44 10.11 11.83
N PHE A 39 3.08 10.32 10.55
CA PHE A 39 3.60 9.54 9.43
C PHE A 39 5.15 9.45 9.39
N PRO A 40 5.92 10.53 9.66
CA PRO A 40 7.37 10.45 9.71
C PRO A 40 7.90 9.41 10.69
N ASN A 41 7.17 9.11 11.78
CA ASN A 41 7.57 8.16 12.81
C ASN A 41 7.36 6.69 12.39
N ILE A 42 6.56 6.44 11.34
CA ILE A 42 6.36 5.09 10.76
C ILE A 42 7.16 4.86 9.46
N LYS A 43 8.05 5.80 9.08
CA LYS A 43 9.01 5.63 7.98
C LYS A 43 9.76 4.29 8.00
N PRO A 44 10.21 3.76 9.16
CA PRO A 44 10.87 2.44 9.19
C PRO A 44 9.98 1.31 8.64
N THR A 45 8.66 1.37 8.87
CA THR A 45 7.70 0.38 8.37
C THR A 45 7.46 0.54 6.87
N ARG A 46 7.31 1.79 6.40
CA ARG A 46 7.26 2.10 4.97
C ARG A 46 8.49 1.56 4.26
N ASP A 47 9.69 1.89 4.75
CA ASP A 47 10.96 1.53 4.10
C ASP A 47 11.16 0.02 4.04
N LYS A 48 10.75 -0.67 5.11
CA LYS A 48 10.74 -2.12 5.14
C LYS A 48 9.80 -2.71 4.08
N PHE A 49 8.56 -2.22 4.01
CA PHE A 49 7.57 -2.70 3.04
C PHE A 49 8.00 -2.40 1.60
N LEU A 50 8.28 -1.15 1.27
CA LEU A 50 8.73 -0.73 -0.06
C LEU A 50 10.05 -1.40 -0.43
N GLY A 51 10.95 -1.62 0.53
CA GLY A 51 12.17 -2.40 0.33
C GLY A 51 11.92 -3.85 -0.08
N PHE A 52 10.87 -4.50 0.43
CA PHE A 52 10.47 -5.83 -0.05
C PHE A 52 9.91 -5.76 -1.47
N ILE A 53 9.01 -4.81 -1.76
CA ILE A 53 8.44 -4.62 -3.10
C ILE A 53 9.55 -4.39 -4.13
N THR A 54 10.50 -3.49 -3.85
CA THR A 54 11.67 -3.24 -4.70
C THR A 54 12.51 -4.50 -4.93
N LYS A 55 12.67 -5.39 -3.95
CA LYS A 55 13.38 -6.66 -4.15
C LYS A 55 12.67 -7.57 -5.17
N PHE A 56 11.34 -7.63 -5.16
CA PHE A 56 10.58 -8.39 -6.16
C PHE A 56 10.70 -7.75 -7.54
N LEU A 57 10.52 -6.43 -7.63
CA LEU A 57 10.63 -5.69 -8.90
C LEU A 57 12.04 -5.79 -9.51
N LYS A 58 13.11 -5.75 -8.69
CA LYS A 58 14.48 -5.93 -9.17
C LYS A 58 14.78 -7.34 -9.68
N LYS A 59 14.10 -8.35 -9.14
CA LYS A 59 14.25 -9.75 -9.58
C LYS A 59 13.43 -10.06 -10.83
N ASN A 60 12.49 -9.19 -11.20
CA ASN A 60 11.57 -9.42 -12.30
C ASN A 60 11.65 -8.31 -13.36
N SER A 61 12.21 -8.65 -14.53
CA SER A 61 12.42 -7.68 -15.61
C SER A 61 11.13 -7.23 -16.31
N SER A 62 9.99 -7.88 -16.09
CA SER A 62 8.71 -7.50 -16.71
C SER A 62 8.17 -6.16 -16.17
N GLY A 63 8.63 -5.74 -14.99
CA GLY A 63 8.10 -4.60 -14.25
C GLY A 63 6.78 -4.89 -13.54
N PHE A 64 6.35 -6.15 -13.47
CA PHE A 64 5.28 -6.62 -12.57
C PHE A 64 5.89 -7.33 -11.36
N LEU A 65 5.10 -7.52 -10.30
CA LEU A 65 5.61 -8.12 -9.06
C LEU A 65 5.93 -9.62 -9.21
N VAL A 66 5.14 -10.34 -9.99
CA VAL A 66 5.31 -11.78 -10.24
C VAL A 66 4.97 -12.10 -11.69
N GLY A 67 5.83 -12.84 -12.38
CA GLY A 67 5.61 -13.24 -13.77
C GLY A 67 5.73 -12.08 -14.77
N ASP A 68 5.13 -12.25 -15.94
CA ASP A 68 5.24 -11.33 -17.08
C ASP A 68 3.94 -10.56 -17.38
N SER A 69 2.90 -10.75 -16.58
CA SER A 69 1.58 -10.16 -16.77
C SER A 69 1.01 -9.61 -15.45
N VAL A 70 0.01 -8.73 -15.58
CA VAL A 70 -0.61 -8.07 -14.42
C VAL A 70 -1.33 -9.09 -13.54
N THR A 71 -1.06 -9.02 -12.23
CA THR A 71 -1.78 -9.78 -11.21
C THR A 71 -2.55 -8.83 -10.29
N TRP A 72 -3.44 -9.36 -9.46
CA TRP A 72 -4.17 -8.55 -8.48
C TRP A 72 -3.25 -7.87 -7.46
N VAL A 73 -2.05 -8.41 -7.19
CA VAL A 73 -1.07 -7.82 -6.27
C VAL A 73 -0.50 -6.53 -6.86
N ASP A 74 -0.31 -6.46 -8.18
CA ASP A 74 0.11 -5.24 -8.86
C ASP A 74 -0.91 -4.13 -8.69
N LEU A 75 -2.21 -4.45 -8.78
CA LEU A 75 -3.30 -3.52 -8.56
C LEU A 75 -3.32 -3.00 -7.11
N LEU A 76 -3.18 -3.90 -6.14
CA LEU A 76 -3.15 -3.55 -4.72
C LEU A 76 -2.02 -2.57 -4.40
N VAL A 77 -0.80 -2.89 -4.83
CA VAL A 77 0.38 -2.06 -4.56
C VAL A 77 0.31 -0.73 -5.31
N ALA A 78 -0.11 -0.73 -6.58
CA ALA A 78 -0.22 0.50 -7.36
C ALA A 78 -1.33 1.44 -6.86
N GLU A 79 -2.48 0.91 -6.44
CA GLU A 79 -3.54 1.73 -5.85
C GLU A 79 -3.10 2.31 -4.51
N HIS A 80 -2.52 1.47 -3.63
CA HIS A 80 -2.03 1.93 -2.34
C HIS A 80 -0.92 2.99 -2.50
N ALA A 81 0.05 2.76 -3.38
CA ALA A 81 1.11 3.72 -3.66
C ALA A 81 0.56 5.06 -4.17
N SER A 82 -0.43 5.02 -5.09
CA SER A 82 -1.03 6.22 -5.65
C SER A 82 -1.88 6.98 -4.63
N ASP A 83 -2.69 6.30 -3.82
CA ASP A 83 -3.54 6.93 -2.82
C ASP A 83 -2.68 7.62 -1.75
N ILE A 84 -1.67 6.92 -1.23
CA ILE A 84 -0.78 7.50 -0.22
C ILE A 84 0.08 8.62 -0.81
N GLN A 85 0.59 8.49 -2.04
CA GLN A 85 1.34 9.57 -2.69
C GLN A 85 0.49 10.84 -2.89
N SER A 86 -0.82 10.71 -3.12
CA SER A 86 -1.72 11.87 -3.23
C SER A 86 -1.84 12.67 -1.93
N LYS A 87 -1.64 12.01 -0.78
CA LYS A 87 -1.71 12.59 0.56
C LYS A 87 -0.32 12.98 1.09
N VAL A 88 0.71 12.24 0.69
CA VAL A 88 2.10 12.38 1.12
C VAL A 88 2.99 12.31 -0.13
N PRO A 89 3.27 13.46 -0.79
CA PRO A 89 4.01 13.50 -2.06
C PRO A 89 5.38 12.81 -2.02
N GLU A 90 6.04 12.83 -0.87
CA GLU A 90 7.35 12.22 -0.58
C GLU A 90 7.28 10.71 -0.27
N TYR A 91 6.09 10.10 -0.32
CA TYR A 91 5.90 8.68 0.08
C TYR A 91 6.84 7.73 -0.66
N LEU A 92 7.01 7.93 -1.97
CA LEU A 92 7.83 7.10 -2.84
C LEU A 92 9.27 7.61 -3.02
N GLU A 93 9.68 8.64 -2.27
CA GLU A 93 11.06 9.14 -2.30
C GLU A 93 12.03 8.03 -1.85
N GLY A 94 13.07 7.77 -2.64
CA GLY A 94 14.02 6.68 -2.42
C GLY A 94 13.60 5.31 -2.98
N PHE A 95 12.41 5.19 -3.58
CA PHE A 95 11.89 3.93 -4.16
C PHE A 95 11.43 4.09 -5.63
N PRO A 96 12.34 4.47 -6.56
CA PRO A 96 11.99 4.74 -7.95
C PRO A 96 11.38 3.53 -8.68
N GLU A 97 11.74 2.31 -8.31
CA GLU A 97 11.19 1.09 -8.91
C GLU A 97 9.70 0.94 -8.59
N VAL A 98 9.29 1.27 -7.36
CA VAL A 98 7.88 1.20 -6.93
C VAL A 98 7.07 2.29 -7.65
N LYS A 99 7.63 3.48 -7.83
CA LYS A 99 7.00 4.54 -8.61
C LYS A 99 6.78 4.13 -10.06
N ALA A 100 7.80 3.55 -10.70
CA ALA A 100 7.70 3.07 -12.07
C ALA A 100 6.67 1.93 -12.21
N HIS A 101 6.61 1.00 -11.26
CA HIS A 101 5.58 -0.04 -11.19
C HIS A 101 4.18 0.55 -11.10
N MET A 102 3.96 1.50 -10.18
CA MET A 102 2.67 2.18 -10.01
C MET A 102 2.21 2.84 -11.31
N GLU A 103 3.09 3.61 -11.97
CA GLU A 103 2.78 4.30 -13.24
C GLU A 103 2.47 3.29 -14.34
N LYS A 104 3.29 2.24 -14.49
CA LYS A 104 3.07 1.16 -15.46
C LYS A 104 1.72 0.50 -15.28
N VAL A 105 1.36 0.07 -14.07
CA VAL A 105 0.08 -0.60 -13.79
C VAL A 105 -1.08 0.33 -14.10
N ARG A 106 -1.04 1.58 -13.61
CA ARG A 106 -2.11 2.57 -13.82
C ARG A 106 -2.24 3.04 -15.27
N SER A 107 -1.21 2.84 -16.11
CA SER A 107 -1.25 3.12 -17.54
C SER A 107 -2.00 2.08 -18.38
N ILE A 108 -2.33 0.90 -17.80
CA ILE A 108 -3.07 -0.16 -18.51
C ILE A 108 -4.40 0.43 -19.02
N PRO A 109 -4.71 0.39 -20.34
CA PRO A 109 -5.79 1.19 -20.91
C PRO A 109 -7.16 1.04 -20.22
N LYS A 110 -7.55 -0.21 -19.90
CA LYS A 110 -8.81 -0.48 -19.19
C LYS A 110 -8.81 0.08 -17.77
N LEU A 111 -7.68 -0.01 -17.07
CA LEU A 111 -7.54 0.49 -15.70
C LEU A 111 -7.48 2.02 -15.67
N LYS A 112 -6.74 2.63 -16.59
CA LYS A 112 -6.67 4.08 -16.77
C LYS A 112 -8.07 4.68 -16.99
N LYS A 113 -8.84 4.09 -17.93
CA LYS A 113 -10.23 4.50 -18.18
C LYS A 113 -11.13 4.39 -16.94
N TRP A 114 -10.95 3.34 -16.14
CA TRP A 114 -11.67 3.19 -14.88
C TRP A 114 -11.28 4.28 -13.87
N ILE A 115 -9.99 4.54 -13.68
CA ILE A 115 -9.50 5.58 -12.76
C ILE A 115 -10.03 6.96 -13.14
N GLU A 116 -10.14 7.27 -14.44
CA GLU A 116 -10.67 8.54 -14.93
C GLU A 116 -12.19 8.69 -14.76
N SER A 117 -12.92 7.58 -14.60
CA SER A 117 -14.40 7.58 -14.54
C SER A 117 -14.97 7.15 -13.19
N ARG A 118 -14.16 6.60 -12.28
CA ARG A 118 -14.61 6.15 -10.96
C ARG A 118 -15.11 7.33 -10.11
N PRO A 119 -16.10 7.13 -9.23
CA PRO A 119 -16.53 8.18 -8.30
C PRO A 119 -15.38 8.69 -7.45
N ALA A 120 -15.31 10.01 -7.26
CA ALA A 120 -14.37 10.61 -6.33
C ALA A 120 -14.74 10.26 -4.89
N SER A 121 -13.79 9.73 -4.13
CA SER A 121 -13.93 9.43 -2.71
C SER A 121 -12.67 9.84 -1.95
N VAL A 122 -12.82 10.03 -0.64
CA VAL A 122 -11.70 10.38 0.26
C VAL A 122 -10.83 9.15 0.58
N PHE A 123 -11.40 7.95 0.40
CA PHE A 123 -10.81 6.62 0.55
C PHE A 123 -11.58 5.60 -0.30
#